data_AF-A0A9P5YJK4-F1
#
_entry.id   AF-A0A9P5YJK4-F1
#
_cell.length_a   1.000
_cell.length_b   1.000
_cell.length_c   1.000
_cell.angle_alpha   90.00
_cell.angle_beta   90.00
_cell.angle_gamma   90.00
#
_symmetry.space_group_name_H-M   'P 1'
#
loop_
_entity.id
_entity.type
_entity.pdbx_description
1 polymer ?
#
loop_
_entity_poly.entity_id
_entity_poly.type
_entity_poly.pdbx_seq_one_letter_code
_entity_poly.pdbx_strand_id
1 'polypeptide(L)'
;MEDLSRELNKKASEIEQLKLRLKQYHDYDEIKRELEIMKYVEFAGLDDELEDSDLPNGENILLTLPNPNAGKTNTQQVNSLETLLATKNKRILEELTKFRILHSELEGSLQTAREELKTRSLELEKQKILSEKLENDLLSMNKHKVNGDNVQSLGLEALDLGKKPVDAATRAIPFTSSADTSILPIVTSQRDRFRHRNGELEDELRKQFQIISELRSEIKILQSDNLKLYEKVRYMQSYKEEAGSRAPTSQLDPLPVPGRADDMSKYHARYEEAMNPFEAFRGREATRAYDRLNPVERGVLVLTRSILGNRRARTFFIIYALTLHILVMYTTYECAGTSGTQLQTPPSPF
;
A
#
# COMPACT_ATOMS: atom_id res chain seq x y z
N MET A 1 -20.74 42.31 99.69
CA MET A 1 -21.92 41.56 99.19
C MET A 1 -22.41 42.14 97.87
N GLU A 2 -22.59 43.46 97.75
CA GLU A 2 -23.02 44.12 96.50
C GLU A 2 -21.99 44.08 95.36
N ASP A 3 -20.69 44.21 95.64
CA ASP A 3 -19.68 44.11 94.57
C ASP A 3 -19.61 42.70 93.97
N LEU A 4 -19.78 41.69 94.82
CA LEU A 4 -19.81 40.28 94.42
C LEU A 4 -21.03 39.97 93.54
N SER A 5 -22.20 40.56 93.84
CA SER A 5 -23.41 40.40 93.02
C SER A 5 -23.30 41.14 91.69
N ARG A 6 -22.63 42.30 91.67
CA ARG A 6 -22.36 43.06 90.45
C ARG A 6 -21.41 42.31 89.51
N GLU A 7 -20.38 41.67 90.06
CA GLU A 7 -19.43 40.85 89.30
C GLU A 7 -20.10 39.56 88.78
N LEU A 8 -20.96 38.93 89.58
CA LEU A 8 -21.79 37.79 89.14
C LEU A 8 -22.69 38.15 87.96
N ASN A 9 -23.36 39.31 88.00
CA ASN A 9 -24.19 39.79 86.90
C ASN A 9 -23.36 40.12 85.64
N LYS A 10 -22.15 40.65 85.82
CA LYS A 10 -21.22 40.89 84.71
C LYS A 10 -20.76 39.59 84.06
N LYS A 11 -20.49 38.55 84.86
CA LYS A 11 -20.14 37.21 84.35
C LYS A 11 -21.31 36.49 83.72
N ALA A 12 -22.53 36.63 84.25
CA ALA A 12 -23.74 36.07 83.68
C ALA A 12 -24.02 36.66 82.29
N SER A 13 -23.93 37.99 82.16
CA SER A 13 -24.07 38.67 80.88
C SER A 13 -22.95 38.31 79.89
N GLU A 14 -21.70 38.13 80.34
CA GLU A 14 -20.59 37.66 79.50
C GLU A 14 -20.82 36.21 78.99
N ILE A 15 -21.35 35.33 79.84
CA ILE A 15 -21.71 33.95 79.46
C ILE A 15 -22.86 33.94 78.45
N GLU A 16 -23.86 34.79 78.64
CA GLU A 16 -24.98 34.91 77.71
C GLU A 16 -24.51 35.42 76.35
N GLN A 17 -23.61 36.41 76.35
CA GLN A 17 -22.97 36.90 75.13
C GLN A 17 -22.14 35.81 74.43
N LEU A 18 -21.39 34.99 75.16
CA LEU A 18 -20.63 33.88 74.59
C LEU A 18 -21.52 32.75 74.05
N LYS A 19 -22.62 32.44 74.73
CA LYS A 19 -23.62 31.48 74.23
C LYS A 19 -24.26 31.95 72.93
N LEU A 20 -24.53 33.26 72.84
CA LEU A 20 -25.10 33.86 71.63
C LEU A 20 -24.11 33.80 70.46
N ARG A 21 -22.81 34.03 70.73
CA ARG A 21 -21.74 33.81 69.75
C ARG A 21 -21.62 32.35 69.32
N LEU A 22 -21.66 31.39 70.24
CA LEU A 22 -21.56 29.97 69.92
C LEU A 22 -22.70 29.51 68.98
N LYS A 23 -23.91 30.04 69.20
CA LYS A 23 -25.08 29.79 68.36
C LYS A 23 -24.93 30.33 66.94
N GLN A 24 -24.21 31.45 66.79
CA GLN A 24 -23.88 31.99 65.47
C GLN A 24 -22.83 31.17 64.72
N TYR A 25 -22.04 30.33 65.41
CA TYR A 25 -21.05 29.44 64.80
C TYR A 25 -21.58 28.04 64.48
N HIS A 26 -22.90 27.79 64.61
CA HIS A 26 -23.45 26.44 64.51
C HIS A 26 -23.40 25.83 63.09
N ASP A 27 -23.31 26.66 62.05
CA ASP A 27 -23.31 26.25 60.64
C ASP A 27 -21.91 25.92 60.08
N TYR A 28 -20.86 26.13 60.88
CA TYR A 28 -19.48 25.94 60.43
C TYR A 28 -19.17 24.47 60.12
N ASP A 29 -19.83 23.54 60.82
CA ASP A 29 -19.65 22.10 60.61
C ASP A 29 -20.36 21.58 59.35
N GLU A 30 -21.46 22.22 58.92
CA GLU A 30 -22.18 21.86 57.70
C GLU A 30 -21.40 22.33 56.46
N ILE A 31 -20.90 23.57 56.52
CA ILE A 31 -20.04 24.14 55.47
C ILE A 31 -18.69 23.41 55.41
N LYS A 32 -18.17 22.89 56.53
CA LYS A 32 -16.99 22.01 56.54
C LYS A 32 -17.27 20.63 55.92
N ARG A 33 -18.49 20.11 56.07
CA ARG A 33 -18.94 18.80 55.55
C ARG A 33 -19.10 18.83 54.04
N GLU A 34 -19.70 19.88 53.49
CA GLU A 34 -19.64 20.17 52.06
C GLU A 34 -18.16 20.30 51.63
N LEU A 35 -17.30 20.84 52.52
CA LEU A 35 -15.86 21.00 52.29
C LEU A 35 -15.09 19.77 51.87
N GLU A 36 -15.45 18.70 52.54
CA GLU A 36 -14.72 17.45 52.48
C GLU A 36 -15.29 16.54 51.40
N ILE A 37 -16.59 16.62 51.12
CA ILE A 37 -17.26 15.87 50.04
C ILE A 37 -16.65 16.24 48.70
N MET A 38 -16.40 17.51 48.47
CA MET A 38 -15.84 17.94 47.20
C MET A 38 -14.36 17.63 47.05
N LYS A 39 -13.59 17.75 48.14
CA LYS A 39 -12.22 17.22 48.19
C LYS A 39 -12.22 15.73 47.82
N TYR A 40 -13.20 14.97 48.30
CA TYR A 40 -13.30 13.53 48.00
C TYR A 40 -13.66 13.26 46.54
N VAL A 41 -14.58 13.99 45.92
CA VAL A 41 -14.99 13.71 44.53
C VAL A 41 -13.94 14.19 43.51
N GLU A 42 -13.10 15.15 43.88
CA GLU A 42 -12.00 15.62 43.04
C GLU A 42 -10.76 14.70 43.11
N PHE A 43 -10.44 14.12 44.28
CA PHE A 43 -9.29 13.21 44.43
C PHE A 43 -9.62 11.72 44.25
N ALA A 44 -10.88 11.28 44.42
CA ALA A 44 -11.28 9.88 44.18
C ALA A 44 -11.46 9.51 42.69
N GLY A 45 -11.37 10.48 41.77
CA GLY A 45 -11.39 10.24 40.32
C GLY A 45 -10.01 10.20 39.65
N LEU A 46 -8.93 10.38 40.42
CA LEU A 46 -7.55 10.47 39.92
C LEU A 46 -6.61 9.40 40.48
N ASP A 47 -6.98 8.73 41.59
CA ASP A 47 -6.13 7.71 42.22
C ASP A 47 -6.26 6.32 41.57
N ASP A 48 -7.38 6.03 40.87
CA ASP A 48 -7.61 4.72 40.22
C ASP A 48 -7.12 4.65 38.75
N GLU A 49 -6.56 5.72 38.18
CA GLU A 49 -6.03 5.73 36.79
C GLU A 49 -4.51 5.94 36.70
N LEU A 50 -3.77 6.04 37.82
CA LEU A 50 -2.32 6.27 37.83
C LEU A 50 -1.49 5.16 38.48
N GLU A 51 -1.96 3.91 38.41
CA GLU A 51 -1.11 2.73 38.69
C GLU A 51 -0.39 2.20 37.43
N ASP A 52 -0.08 3.07 36.47
CA ASP A 52 0.79 2.69 35.34
C ASP A 52 1.55 3.90 34.76
N SER A 53 2.57 4.38 35.48
CA SER A 53 3.86 4.80 34.86
C SER A 53 4.84 5.36 35.90
N ASP A 54 5.96 4.66 36.01
CA ASP A 54 7.21 5.12 36.62
C ASP A 54 7.57 6.56 36.24
N LEU A 55 7.66 7.48 37.20
CA LEU A 55 8.62 8.60 37.17
C LEU A 55 8.96 9.03 38.62
N PRO A 56 10.25 9.29 38.92
CA PRO A 56 10.73 9.56 40.28
C PRO A 56 10.84 11.06 40.53
N ASN A 57 10.10 11.58 41.51
CA ASN A 57 10.58 12.61 42.43
C ASN A 57 9.50 12.95 43.44
N GLY A 58 9.86 12.83 44.72
CA GLY A 58 8.98 13.11 45.82
C GLY A 58 8.58 14.57 45.91
N GLU A 59 7.30 14.79 46.16
CA GLU A 59 6.91 15.75 47.17
C GLU A 59 5.72 15.17 47.92
N ASN A 60 5.93 14.98 49.22
CA ASN A 60 4.92 14.45 50.12
C ASN A 60 3.70 15.37 50.09
N ILE A 61 2.54 14.73 50.02
CA ILE A 61 1.22 15.28 50.32
C ILE A 61 1.31 16.18 51.56
N LEU A 62 1.35 17.50 51.33
CA LEU A 62 1.44 18.51 52.37
C LEU A 62 0.10 18.59 53.10
N LEU A 63 0.00 17.82 54.18
CA LEU A 63 -1.08 17.86 55.16
C LEU A 63 -1.06 19.21 55.90
N THR A 64 -1.69 20.24 55.33
CA THR A 64 -1.84 21.54 56.00
C THR A 64 -3.16 21.58 56.77
N LEU A 65 -3.09 21.83 58.08
CA LEU A 65 -4.26 21.86 58.97
C LEU A 65 -5.21 23.05 58.66
N PRO A 66 -6.55 22.88 58.85
CA PRO A 66 -7.54 23.92 58.57
C PRO A 66 -7.51 25.14 59.51
N ASN A 67 -7.66 26.35 58.94
CA ASN A 67 -7.96 27.60 59.65
C ASN A 67 -9.48 27.84 59.77
N PRO A 68 -9.98 28.55 60.81
CA PRO A 68 -11.35 28.46 61.32
C PRO A 68 -12.37 29.43 60.67
N ASN A 69 -12.25 29.73 59.37
CA ASN A 69 -13.11 30.73 58.72
C ASN A 69 -13.91 30.15 57.53
N ALA A 70 -15.14 29.69 57.79
CA ALA A 70 -15.98 28.91 56.88
C ALA A 70 -16.55 29.66 55.66
N GLY A 71 -16.39 30.97 55.55
CA GLY A 71 -17.02 31.75 54.46
C GLY A 71 -16.30 31.66 53.10
N LYS A 72 -14.96 31.58 53.08
CA LYS A 72 -14.16 31.51 51.85
C LYS A 72 -13.97 30.09 51.33
N THR A 73 -14.22 29.11 52.19
CA THR A 73 -14.10 27.71 51.86
C THR A 73 -15.25 27.28 50.96
N ASN A 74 -16.49 27.72 51.22
CA ASN A 74 -17.68 27.33 50.45
C ASN A 74 -17.67 27.83 48.97
N THR A 75 -16.95 28.91 48.63
CA THR A 75 -16.86 29.40 47.24
C THR A 75 -15.76 28.71 46.41
N GLN A 76 -14.62 28.37 47.02
CA GLN A 76 -13.60 27.52 46.36
C GLN A 76 -14.16 26.14 46.04
N GLN A 77 -15.06 25.71 46.89
CA GLN A 77 -15.86 24.54 46.71
C GLN A 77 -16.86 24.64 45.56
N VAL A 78 -17.85 25.53 45.58
CA VAL A 78 -18.82 25.57 44.48
C VAL A 78 -18.16 25.62 43.08
N ASN A 79 -17.02 26.33 42.95
CA ASN A 79 -16.19 26.29 41.75
C ASN A 79 -15.54 24.92 41.47
N SER A 80 -15.00 24.21 42.47
CA SER A 80 -14.50 22.82 42.37
C SER A 80 -15.61 21.85 41.90
N LEU A 81 -16.84 22.01 42.39
CA LEU A 81 -17.99 21.19 41.99
C LEU A 81 -18.44 21.47 40.55
N GLU A 82 -18.37 22.73 40.09
CA GLU A 82 -18.63 23.10 38.69
C GLU A 82 -17.56 22.55 37.74
N THR A 83 -16.27 22.65 38.08
CA THR A 83 -15.20 22.02 37.29
C THR A 83 -15.36 20.51 37.24
N LEU A 84 -15.77 19.88 38.33
CA LEU A 84 -16.01 18.44 38.40
C LEU A 84 -17.22 18.00 37.56
N LEU A 85 -18.30 18.78 37.60
CA LEU A 85 -19.44 18.54 36.73
C LEU A 85 -19.04 18.68 35.26
N ALA A 86 -18.19 19.66 34.93
CA ALA A 86 -17.67 19.83 33.58
C ALA A 86 -16.75 18.66 33.16
N THR A 87 -15.87 18.15 34.04
CA THR A 87 -15.02 16.99 33.73
C THR A 87 -15.84 15.72 33.57
N LYS A 88 -16.84 15.48 34.43
CA LYS A 88 -17.77 14.35 34.26
C LYS A 88 -18.60 14.47 32.98
N ASN A 89 -19.10 15.65 32.66
CA ASN A 89 -19.87 15.86 31.42
C ASN A 89 -18.97 15.62 30.19
N LYS A 90 -17.73 16.11 30.22
CA LYS A 90 -16.72 15.83 29.19
C LYS A 90 -16.42 14.34 29.07
N ARG A 91 -16.22 13.62 30.19
CA ARG A 91 -15.99 12.16 30.19
C ARG A 91 -17.19 11.40 29.62
N ILE A 92 -18.41 11.76 30.02
CA ILE A 92 -19.64 11.18 29.48
C ILE A 92 -19.74 11.43 27.98
N LEU A 93 -19.42 12.64 27.51
CA LEU A 93 -19.42 12.96 26.09
C LEU A 93 -18.36 12.15 25.33
N GLU A 94 -17.15 11.98 25.88
CA GLU A 94 -16.11 11.14 25.30
C GLU A 94 -16.54 9.68 25.22
N GLU A 95 -17.10 9.11 26.29
CA GLU A 95 -17.65 7.76 26.30
C GLU A 95 -18.79 7.61 25.29
N LEU A 96 -19.69 8.58 25.19
CA LEU A 96 -20.75 8.61 24.19
C LEU A 96 -20.18 8.61 22.77
N THR A 97 -19.13 9.40 22.50
CA THR A 97 -18.46 9.38 21.19
C THR A 97 -17.79 8.04 20.91
N LYS A 98 -17.13 7.42 21.90
CA LYS A 98 -16.55 6.07 21.77
C LYS A 98 -17.62 5.05 21.45
N PHE A 99 -18.72 5.00 22.20
CA PHE A 99 -19.83 4.09 21.93
C PHE A 99 -20.46 4.33 20.56
N ARG A 100 -20.56 5.59 20.11
CA ARG A 100 -21.09 5.92 18.78
C ARG A 100 -20.19 5.40 17.67
N ILE A 101 -18.87 5.55 17.81
CA ILE A 101 -17.90 5.03 16.85
C ILE A 101 -17.97 3.50 16.82
N LEU A 102 -17.94 2.85 17.98
CA LEU A 102 -18.05 1.38 18.09
C LEU A 102 -19.36 0.85 17.50
N HIS A 103 -20.48 1.53 17.74
CA HIS A 103 -21.75 1.17 17.13
C HIS A 103 -21.69 1.29 15.61
N SER A 104 -21.14 2.40 15.09
CA SER A 104 -21.01 2.60 13.64
C SER A 104 -20.10 1.56 12.99
N GLU A 105 -19.01 1.17 13.66
CA GLU A 105 -18.08 0.15 13.17
C GLU A 105 -18.73 -1.24 13.22
N LEU A 106 -19.41 -1.58 14.31
CA LEU A 106 -20.14 -2.84 14.44
C LEU A 106 -21.27 -2.93 13.41
N GLU A 107 -22.01 -1.85 13.19
CA GLU A 107 -23.05 -1.78 12.16
C GLU A 107 -22.47 -1.95 10.75
N GLY A 108 -21.31 -1.33 10.48
CA GLY A 108 -20.55 -1.53 9.25
C GLY A 108 -20.12 -2.98 9.05
N SER A 109 -19.54 -3.61 10.07
CA SER A 109 -19.14 -5.03 10.03
C SER A 109 -20.34 -5.97 9.86
N LEU A 110 -21.49 -5.61 10.44
CA LEU A 110 -22.70 -6.40 10.30
C LEU A 110 -23.25 -6.27 8.87
N GLN A 111 -23.22 -5.08 8.29
CA GLN A 111 -23.61 -4.85 6.89
C GLN A 111 -22.73 -5.61 5.91
N THR A 112 -21.40 -5.60 6.08
CA THR A 112 -20.49 -6.38 5.23
C THR A 112 -20.73 -7.88 5.35
N ALA A 113 -20.86 -8.41 6.58
CA ALA A 113 -21.17 -9.82 6.79
C ALA A 113 -22.51 -10.25 6.16
N ARG A 114 -23.53 -9.38 6.19
CA ARG A 114 -24.81 -9.62 5.49
C ARG A 114 -24.65 -9.65 3.98
N GLU A 115 -23.86 -8.76 3.41
CA GLU A 115 -23.59 -8.72 1.98
C GLU A 115 -22.78 -9.95 1.53
N GLU A 116 -21.80 -10.38 2.31
CA GLU A 116 -21.09 -11.63 2.10
C GLU A 116 -22.03 -12.84 2.14
N LEU A 117 -22.92 -12.92 3.13
CA LEU A 117 -23.91 -14.00 3.20
C LEU A 117 -24.80 -14.03 1.95
N LYS A 118 -25.27 -12.86 1.50
CA LYS A 118 -26.08 -12.73 0.28
C LYS A 118 -25.32 -13.14 -0.97
N THR A 119 -24.06 -12.75 -1.12
CA THR A 119 -23.24 -13.16 -2.28
C THR A 119 -22.98 -14.67 -2.26
N ARG A 120 -22.69 -15.26 -1.10
CA ARG A 120 -22.51 -16.70 -0.92
C ARG A 120 -23.79 -17.48 -1.21
N SER A 121 -24.95 -16.99 -0.76
CA SER A 121 -26.23 -17.65 -1.05
C SER A 121 -26.57 -17.61 -2.54
N LEU A 122 -26.27 -16.49 -3.22
CA LEU A 122 -26.44 -16.40 -4.68
C LEU A 122 -25.50 -17.35 -5.43
N GLU A 123 -24.26 -17.49 -4.98
CA GLU A 123 -23.31 -18.41 -5.61
C GLU A 123 -23.70 -19.87 -5.38
N LEU A 124 -24.20 -20.21 -4.18
CA LEU A 124 -24.74 -21.53 -3.88
C LEU A 124 -25.94 -21.86 -4.79
N GLU A 125 -26.84 -20.90 -5.00
CA GLU A 125 -27.98 -21.10 -5.90
C GLU A 125 -27.53 -21.32 -7.36
N LYS A 126 -26.58 -20.53 -7.86
CA LYS A 126 -25.99 -20.76 -9.19
C LYS A 126 -25.35 -22.15 -9.31
N GLN A 127 -24.61 -22.57 -8.28
CA GLN A 127 -23.99 -23.88 -8.27
C GLN A 127 -25.04 -24.99 -8.26
N LYS A 128 -26.14 -24.80 -7.53
CA LYS A 128 -27.27 -25.74 -7.48
C LYS A 128 -27.94 -25.87 -8.85
N ILE A 129 -28.22 -24.76 -9.52
CA ILE A 129 -28.77 -24.72 -10.87
C ILE A 129 -27.81 -25.39 -11.87
N LEU A 130 -26.51 -25.13 -11.76
CA LEU A 130 -25.52 -25.77 -12.63
C LEU A 130 -25.46 -27.29 -12.39
N SER A 131 -25.53 -27.73 -11.14
CA SER A 131 -25.59 -29.16 -10.79
C SER A 131 -26.84 -29.81 -11.38
N GLU A 132 -28.01 -29.19 -11.21
CA GLU A 132 -29.26 -29.68 -11.79
C GLU A 132 -29.17 -29.76 -13.32
N LYS A 133 -28.54 -28.76 -13.97
CA LYS A 133 -28.30 -28.80 -15.41
C LYS A 133 -27.38 -29.96 -15.81
N LEU A 134 -26.29 -30.17 -15.08
CA LEU A 134 -25.37 -31.29 -15.33
C LEU A 134 -26.04 -32.65 -15.09
N GLU A 135 -26.87 -32.78 -14.06
CA GLU A 135 -27.67 -33.97 -13.82
C GLU A 135 -28.65 -34.25 -14.96
N ASN A 136 -29.37 -33.22 -15.43
CA ASN A 136 -30.25 -33.33 -16.59
C ASN A 136 -29.50 -33.69 -17.88
N ASP A 137 -28.34 -33.08 -18.12
CA ASP A 137 -27.48 -33.38 -19.27
C ASP A 137 -26.97 -34.82 -19.20
N LEU A 138 -26.52 -35.29 -18.03
CA LEU A 138 -26.11 -36.69 -17.82
C LEU A 138 -27.27 -37.67 -18.00
N LEU A 139 -28.47 -37.34 -17.50
CA LEU A 139 -29.67 -38.14 -17.73
C LEU A 139 -30.01 -38.23 -19.24
N SER A 140 -29.88 -37.12 -19.96
CA SER A 140 -30.11 -37.09 -21.41
C SER A 140 -29.09 -37.93 -22.18
N MET A 141 -27.80 -37.85 -21.81
CA MET A 141 -26.73 -38.66 -22.39
C MET A 141 -26.92 -40.14 -22.09
N ASN A 142 -27.30 -40.48 -20.85
CA ASN A 142 -27.58 -41.87 -20.48
C ASN A 142 -28.78 -42.43 -21.25
N LYS A 143 -29.86 -41.65 -21.41
CA LYS A 143 -31.01 -42.02 -22.24
C LYS A 143 -30.62 -42.23 -23.71
N HIS A 144 -29.75 -41.38 -24.25
CA HIS A 144 -29.23 -41.53 -25.61
C HIS A 144 -28.31 -42.76 -25.75
N LYS A 145 -27.57 -43.14 -24.69
CA LYS A 145 -26.75 -44.36 -24.67
C LYS A 145 -27.61 -45.63 -24.62
N VAL A 146 -28.65 -45.66 -23.80
CA VAL A 146 -29.59 -46.80 -23.71
C VAL A 146 -30.40 -46.95 -25.01
N ASN A 147 -30.73 -45.85 -25.70
CA ASN A 147 -31.34 -45.91 -27.04
C ASN A 147 -30.32 -46.24 -28.17
N GLY A 148 -29.04 -45.93 -27.98
CA GLY A 148 -27.96 -46.20 -28.92
C GLY A 148 -27.42 -47.64 -28.86
N ASP A 149 -27.58 -48.32 -27.74
CA ASP A 149 -27.18 -49.74 -27.60
C ASP A 149 -28.19 -50.71 -28.22
N ASN A 150 -29.42 -50.27 -28.52
CA ASN A 150 -30.38 -51.09 -29.28
C ASN A 150 -30.19 -51.02 -30.81
N VAL A 151 -29.19 -50.29 -31.30
CA VAL A 151 -28.83 -50.22 -32.73
C VAL A 151 -27.47 -50.89 -33.03
N GLN A 152 -26.69 -51.26 -32.02
CA GLN A 152 -25.39 -51.94 -32.23
C GLN A 152 -25.48 -53.47 -32.45
N SER A 153 -26.68 -54.03 -32.62
CA SER A 153 -26.87 -55.45 -33.02
C SER A 153 -27.33 -55.63 -34.48
N LEU A 154 -27.68 -54.55 -35.20
CA LEU A 154 -28.28 -54.63 -36.55
C LEU A 154 -27.76 -53.52 -37.49
N GLY A 155 -26.45 -53.36 -37.61
CA GLY A 155 -25.89 -52.23 -38.38
C GLY A 155 -24.49 -52.43 -38.96
N LEU A 156 -24.06 -53.67 -39.23
CA LEU A 156 -22.72 -53.97 -39.78
C LEU A 156 -22.74 -54.71 -41.13
N GLU A 157 -23.88 -54.71 -41.86
CA GLU A 157 -23.98 -55.35 -43.19
C GLU A 157 -24.30 -54.40 -44.35
N ALA A 158 -24.33 -53.08 -44.14
CA ALA A 158 -24.82 -52.16 -45.16
C ALA A 158 -24.01 -50.87 -45.29
N LEU A 159 -22.71 -50.96 -45.61
CA LEU A 159 -21.97 -49.88 -46.29
C LEU A 159 -20.91 -50.48 -47.24
N ASP A 160 -21.42 -51.08 -48.31
CA ASP A 160 -20.76 -51.10 -49.61
C ASP A 160 -20.64 -49.65 -50.11
N LEU A 161 -19.42 -49.11 -50.14
CA LEU A 161 -19.11 -47.92 -50.95
C LEU A 161 -17.61 -47.92 -51.33
N GLY A 162 -17.35 -48.34 -52.56
CA GLY A 162 -16.02 -48.58 -53.09
C GLY A 162 -15.08 -47.36 -53.16
N LYS A 163 -13.78 -47.65 -53.01
CA LYS A 163 -12.70 -46.90 -53.66
C LYS A 163 -11.39 -47.73 -53.69
N LYS A 164 -11.08 -48.24 -54.90
CA LYS A 164 -9.80 -48.64 -55.52
C LYS A 164 -8.73 -49.42 -54.71
N PRO A 165 -8.12 -50.46 -55.31
CA PRO A 165 -7.03 -51.20 -54.71
C PRO A 165 -5.74 -50.37 -54.77
N VAL A 166 -5.05 -50.27 -53.65
CA VAL A 166 -3.64 -49.89 -53.62
C VAL A 166 -2.93 -51.01 -52.90
N ASP A 167 -2.18 -51.79 -53.67
CA ASP A 167 -1.25 -52.77 -53.19
C ASP A 167 -0.23 -52.10 -52.25
N ALA A 168 -0.34 -52.39 -50.95
CA ALA A 168 0.73 -52.15 -50.00
C ALA A 168 0.76 -53.33 -49.03
N ALA A 169 1.64 -54.27 -49.37
CA ALA A 169 2.04 -55.35 -48.51
C ALA A 169 2.52 -54.82 -47.16
N THR A 170 1.74 -55.09 -46.11
CA THR A 170 2.27 -55.14 -44.75
C THR A 170 1.60 -56.30 -44.02
N ARG A 171 2.41 -57.34 -43.81
CA ARG A 171 2.19 -58.51 -42.95
C ARG A 171 1.28 -58.17 -41.75
N ALA A 172 0.07 -58.71 -41.76
CA ALA A 172 -0.74 -58.82 -40.56
C ALA A 172 -0.10 -59.86 -39.63
N ILE A 173 0.41 -59.38 -38.50
CA ILE A 173 0.76 -60.21 -37.34
C ILE A 173 -0.56 -60.49 -36.62
N PRO A 174 -0.88 -61.74 -36.24
CA PRO A 174 -2.10 -62.03 -35.50
C PRO A 174 -1.89 -61.61 -34.04
N PHE A 175 -2.28 -60.39 -33.68
CA PHE A 175 -2.51 -60.05 -32.28
C PHE A 175 -3.99 -60.21 -31.95
N THR A 176 -4.21 -60.92 -30.84
CA THR A 176 -5.49 -61.43 -30.38
C THR A 176 -6.42 -60.30 -29.92
N SER A 177 -7.67 -60.33 -30.38
CA SER A 177 -8.72 -59.32 -30.17
C SER A 177 -9.26 -59.20 -28.73
N SER A 178 -8.50 -59.65 -27.74
CA SER A 178 -8.86 -59.56 -26.30
C SER A 178 -8.19 -58.38 -25.60
N ALA A 179 -7.21 -57.73 -26.24
CA ALA A 179 -6.53 -56.55 -25.71
C ALA A 179 -7.32 -55.25 -25.97
N ASP A 180 -8.15 -55.19 -27.01
CA ASP A 180 -8.85 -53.96 -27.41
C ASP A 180 -9.94 -53.53 -26.42
N THR A 181 -10.52 -54.46 -25.65
CA THR A 181 -11.52 -54.16 -24.61
C THR A 181 -10.89 -53.77 -23.26
N SER A 182 -9.65 -54.19 -22.98
CA SER A 182 -8.92 -53.90 -21.73
C SER A 182 -7.99 -52.68 -21.82
N ILE A 183 -7.55 -52.31 -23.03
CA ILE A 183 -6.65 -51.16 -23.24
C ILE A 183 -7.39 -49.81 -23.18
N LEU A 184 -8.65 -49.76 -23.62
CA LEU A 184 -9.45 -48.53 -23.61
C LEU A 184 -9.69 -47.97 -22.20
N PRO A 185 -10.03 -48.77 -21.16
CA PRO A 185 -10.10 -48.29 -19.78
C PRO A 185 -8.78 -47.72 -19.26
N ILE A 186 -7.65 -48.36 -19.61
CA ILE A 186 -6.32 -47.92 -19.19
C ILE A 186 -5.99 -46.58 -19.84
N VAL A 187 -6.17 -46.45 -21.16
CA VAL A 187 -5.94 -45.21 -21.91
C VAL A 187 -6.88 -44.09 -21.42
N THR A 188 -8.12 -44.42 -21.09
CA THR A 188 -9.08 -43.46 -20.52
C THR A 188 -8.60 -42.97 -19.15
N SER A 189 -8.17 -43.87 -18.25
CA SER A 189 -7.64 -43.48 -16.95
C SER A 189 -6.36 -42.65 -17.07
N GLN A 190 -5.47 -42.97 -18.02
CA GLN A 190 -4.26 -42.20 -18.26
C GLN A 190 -4.58 -40.81 -18.79
N ARG A 191 -5.48 -40.70 -19.78
CA ARG A 191 -5.97 -39.41 -20.29
C ARG A 191 -6.57 -38.57 -19.16
N ASP A 192 -7.36 -39.18 -18.29
CA ASP A 192 -8.01 -38.46 -17.20
C ASP A 192 -7.01 -38.00 -16.14
N ARG A 193 -5.97 -38.81 -15.84
CA ARG A 193 -4.84 -38.40 -15.00
C ARG A 193 -4.04 -37.25 -15.62
N PHE A 194 -3.79 -37.29 -16.92
CA PHE A 194 -3.11 -36.20 -17.63
C PHE A 194 -3.95 -34.93 -17.65
N ARG A 195 -5.26 -35.03 -17.87
CA ARG A 195 -6.19 -33.90 -17.79
C ARG A 195 -6.23 -33.29 -16.39
N HIS A 196 -6.28 -34.13 -15.36
CA HIS A 196 -6.25 -33.68 -13.97
C HIS A 196 -4.95 -32.94 -13.66
N ARG A 197 -3.79 -33.55 -13.97
CA ARG A 197 -2.48 -32.92 -13.77
C ARG A 197 -2.32 -31.63 -14.59
N ASN A 198 -2.86 -31.58 -15.81
CA ASN A 198 -2.84 -30.37 -16.62
C ASN A 198 -3.70 -29.26 -16.00
N GLY A 199 -4.87 -29.61 -15.45
CA GLY A 199 -5.69 -28.68 -14.67
C GLY A 199 -4.99 -28.16 -13.43
N GLU A 200 -4.34 -29.04 -12.65
CA GLU A 200 -3.54 -28.64 -11.48
C GLU A 200 -2.40 -27.68 -11.86
N LEU A 201 -1.69 -27.97 -12.97
CA LEU A 201 -0.62 -27.11 -13.47
C LEU A 201 -1.15 -25.75 -13.95
N GLU A 202 -2.30 -25.71 -14.59
CA GLU A 202 -2.96 -24.46 -14.99
C GLU A 202 -3.39 -23.64 -13.76
N ASP A 203 -3.91 -24.28 -12.72
CA ASP A 203 -4.27 -23.61 -11.47
C ASP A 203 -3.03 -23.09 -10.72
N GLU A 204 -1.95 -23.86 -10.69
CA GLU A 204 -0.69 -23.42 -10.10
C GLU A 204 -0.08 -22.26 -10.89
N LEU A 205 -0.14 -22.28 -12.22
CA LEU A 205 0.27 -21.15 -13.06
C LEU A 205 -0.52 -19.89 -12.73
N ARG A 206 -1.85 -19.99 -12.58
CA ARG A 206 -2.70 -18.86 -12.19
C ARG A 206 -2.34 -18.32 -10.80
N LYS A 207 -2.07 -19.20 -9.83
CA LYS A 207 -1.61 -18.81 -8.48
C LYS A 207 -0.28 -18.08 -8.53
N GLN A 208 0.69 -18.61 -9.28
CA GLN A 208 1.99 -17.95 -9.44
C GLN A 208 1.85 -16.57 -10.10
N PHE A 209 0.99 -16.43 -11.11
CA PHE A 209 0.72 -15.14 -11.73
C PHE A 209 0.12 -14.13 -10.73
N GLN A 210 -0.82 -14.57 -9.90
CA GLN A 210 -1.41 -13.73 -8.86
C GLN A 210 -0.36 -13.26 -7.84
N ILE A 211 0.49 -14.17 -7.36
CA ILE A 211 1.59 -13.85 -6.42
C ILE A 211 2.57 -12.86 -7.05
N ILE A 212 2.94 -13.06 -8.33
CA ILE A 212 3.82 -12.13 -9.04
C ILE A 212 3.18 -10.75 -9.16
N SER A 213 1.87 -10.68 -9.43
CA SER A 213 1.14 -9.41 -9.50
C SER A 213 1.12 -8.70 -8.14
N GLU A 214 0.86 -9.43 -7.07
CA GLU A 214 0.85 -8.93 -5.70
C GLU A 214 2.23 -8.41 -5.29
N LEU A 215 3.29 -9.21 -5.45
CA LEU A 215 4.67 -8.79 -5.16
C LEU A 215 5.10 -7.58 -5.98
N ARG A 216 4.69 -7.48 -7.25
CA ARG A 216 4.95 -6.28 -8.07
C ARG A 216 4.26 -5.04 -7.52
N SER A 217 3.02 -5.19 -7.01
CA SER A 217 2.29 -4.09 -6.39
C SER A 217 2.93 -3.66 -5.06
N GLU A 218 3.38 -4.62 -4.25
CA GLU A 218 4.08 -4.39 -2.99
C GLU A 218 5.42 -3.69 -3.22
N ILE A 219 6.21 -4.14 -4.21
CA ILE A 219 7.45 -3.46 -4.61
C ILE A 219 7.18 -2.01 -5.00
N LYS A 220 6.07 -1.73 -5.72
CA LYS A 220 5.72 -0.36 -6.10
C LYS A 220 5.37 0.50 -4.87
N ILE A 221 4.61 -0.07 -3.93
CA ILE A 221 4.25 0.60 -2.66
C ILE A 221 5.51 0.88 -1.85
N LEU A 222 6.34 -0.13 -1.60
CA LEU A 222 7.61 0.00 -0.88
C LEU A 222 8.56 1.00 -1.55
N GLN A 223 8.63 1.03 -2.88
CA GLN A 223 9.43 2.04 -3.58
C GLN A 223 8.91 3.47 -3.34
N SER A 224 7.59 3.66 -3.32
CA SER A 224 6.98 4.97 -3.06
C SER A 224 7.16 5.41 -1.61
N ASP A 225 7.09 4.47 -0.66
CA ASP A 225 7.25 4.79 0.76
C ASP A 225 8.71 5.00 1.15
N ASN A 226 9.65 4.24 0.55
CA ASN A 226 11.08 4.52 0.67
C ASN A 226 11.45 5.91 0.13
N LEU A 227 10.81 6.35 -0.96
CA LEU A 227 11.00 7.70 -1.50
C LEU A 227 10.48 8.78 -0.53
N LYS A 228 9.27 8.61 0.02
CA LYS A 228 8.72 9.53 1.03
C LYS A 228 9.58 9.57 2.31
N LEU A 229 10.12 8.43 2.72
CA LEU A 229 11.01 8.37 3.87
C LEU A 229 12.31 9.13 3.57
N TYR A 230 12.87 8.94 2.38
CA TYR A 230 14.03 9.71 1.92
C TYR A 230 13.75 11.21 1.91
N GLU A 231 12.60 11.63 1.39
CA GLU A 231 12.11 13.02 1.46
C GLU A 231 12.09 13.54 2.89
N LYS A 232 11.44 12.83 3.81
CA LYS A 232 11.34 13.24 5.23
C LYS A 232 12.71 13.36 5.89
N VAL A 233 13.61 12.40 5.65
CA VAL A 233 14.99 12.45 6.17
C VAL A 233 15.72 13.67 5.59
N ARG A 234 15.57 13.94 4.30
CA ARG A 234 16.18 15.11 3.64
C ARG A 234 15.64 16.41 4.20
N TYR A 235 14.33 16.54 4.40
CA TYR A 235 13.71 17.71 5.03
C TYR A 235 14.21 17.92 6.46
N MET A 236 14.33 16.86 7.26
CA MET A 236 14.88 16.96 8.61
C MET A 236 16.37 17.35 8.61
N GLN A 237 17.16 16.85 7.64
CA GLN A 237 18.55 17.25 7.46
C GLN A 237 18.67 18.72 7.07
N SER A 238 17.83 19.22 6.16
CA SER A 238 17.87 20.63 5.75
C SER A 238 17.52 21.58 6.91
N TYR A 239 16.55 21.21 7.76
CA TYR A 239 16.24 21.99 8.98
C TYR A 239 17.39 22.00 9.99
N LYS A 240 18.10 20.86 10.15
CA LYS A 240 19.28 20.78 11.04
C LYS A 240 20.45 21.60 10.50
N GLU A 241 20.62 21.64 9.18
CA GLU A 241 21.63 22.44 8.50
C GLU A 241 21.33 23.94 8.61
N GLU A 242 20.06 24.34 8.47
CA GLU A 242 19.61 25.73 8.62
C GLU A 242 19.69 26.22 10.08
N ALA A 243 19.33 25.38 11.06
CA ALA A 243 19.52 25.64 12.49
C ALA A 243 21.00 25.61 12.93
N GLY A 244 21.90 25.09 12.09
CA GLY A 244 23.34 24.96 12.32
C GLY A 244 24.18 26.16 11.88
N SER A 245 23.57 27.28 11.48
CA SER A 245 24.25 28.48 10.96
C SER A 245 25.15 29.24 11.96
N ARG A 246 25.57 28.61 13.06
CA ARG A 246 26.61 29.09 13.98
C ARG A 246 27.80 28.12 14.04
N ALA A 247 28.79 28.44 13.20
CA ALA A 247 30.21 28.13 13.30
C ALA A 247 30.68 26.68 12.98
N PRO A 248 31.88 26.55 12.38
CA PRO A 248 32.38 25.34 11.73
C PRO A 248 32.97 24.35 12.75
N THR A 249 33.35 23.18 12.28
CA THR A 249 33.97 22.06 13.03
C THR A 249 32.96 21.18 13.79
N SER A 250 32.48 20.13 13.13
CA SER A 250 32.96 18.78 13.42
C SER A 250 32.18 17.84 12.49
N GLN A 251 32.73 17.69 11.29
CA GLN A 251 32.31 16.68 10.33
C GLN A 251 32.77 15.33 10.88
N LEU A 252 32.09 14.84 11.92
CA LEU A 252 32.07 13.41 12.22
C LEU A 252 31.10 12.79 11.22
N ASP A 253 31.64 12.62 10.03
CA ASP A 253 31.13 11.74 8.99
C ASP A 253 30.84 10.38 9.66
N PRO A 254 29.57 9.92 9.74
CA PRO A 254 29.30 8.57 10.18
C PRO A 254 29.97 7.66 9.14
N LEU A 255 30.97 6.90 9.57
CA LEU A 255 31.70 5.94 8.74
C LEU A 255 30.77 5.28 7.69
N PRO A 256 31.16 5.25 6.41
CA PRO A 256 30.32 4.69 5.37
C PRO A 256 30.12 3.21 5.64
N VAL A 257 28.92 2.85 6.11
CA VAL A 257 28.51 1.44 6.18
C VAL A 257 28.44 0.95 4.73
N PRO A 258 29.30 -0.01 4.32
CA PRO A 258 29.32 -0.49 2.95
C PRO A 258 27.95 -1.13 2.64
N GLY A 259 27.21 -0.55 1.69
CA GLY A 259 25.89 -1.01 1.26
C GLY A 259 24.78 0.03 1.41
N ARG A 260 24.82 0.91 2.41
CA ARG A 260 23.73 1.90 2.63
C ARG A 260 23.84 3.12 1.72
N ALA A 261 25.05 3.50 1.32
CA ALA A 261 25.29 4.64 0.43
C ALA A 261 24.71 4.41 -0.99
N ASP A 262 24.73 3.17 -1.48
CA ASP A 262 24.28 2.85 -2.84
C ASP A 262 22.75 2.89 -2.93
N ASP A 263 22.05 2.33 -1.94
CA ASP A 263 20.59 2.44 -1.81
C ASP A 263 20.17 3.92 -1.66
N MET A 264 20.85 4.67 -0.79
CA MET A 264 20.57 6.11 -0.64
C MET A 264 20.84 6.89 -1.92
N SER A 265 21.87 6.54 -2.69
CA SER A 265 22.18 7.17 -3.99
C SER A 265 21.11 6.86 -5.04
N LYS A 266 20.58 5.63 -5.04
CA LYS A 266 19.48 5.23 -5.93
C LYS A 266 18.17 5.99 -5.62
N TYR A 267 17.81 6.13 -4.34
CA TYR A 267 16.63 6.90 -3.94
C TYR A 267 16.85 8.41 -4.12
N HIS A 268 18.08 8.90 -3.93
CA HIS A 268 18.47 10.27 -4.25
C HIS A 268 18.29 10.59 -5.73
N ALA A 269 18.82 9.77 -6.63
CA ALA A 269 18.66 9.96 -8.07
C ALA A 269 17.17 9.94 -8.49
N ARG A 270 16.38 9.00 -7.96
CA ARG A 270 14.92 8.94 -8.20
C ARG A 270 14.18 10.16 -7.65
N TYR A 271 14.62 10.67 -6.50
CA TYR A 271 14.06 11.87 -5.89
C TYR A 271 14.40 13.12 -6.71
N GLU A 272 15.65 13.28 -7.15
CA GLU A 272 16.05 14.41 -8.00
C GLU A 272 15.31 14.37 -9.34
N GLU A 273 15.16 13.21 -9.97
CA GLU A 273 14.38 13.03 -11.20
C GLU A 273 12.91 13.42 -11.00
N ALA A 274 12.31 13.01 -9.87
CA ALA A 274 10.92 13.31 -9.55
C ALA A 274 10.69 14.78 -9.15
N MET A 275 11.66 15.38 -8.45
CA MET A 275 11.55 16.73 -7.90
C MET A 275 12.05 17.81 -8.88
N ASN A 276 12.82 17.47 -9.92
CA ASN A 276 13.35 18.43 -10.87
C ASN A 276 12.29 18.84 -11.91
N PRO A 277 11.68 20.03 -11.77
CA PRO A 277 10.63 20.49 -12.69
C PRO A 277 11.17 20.70 -14.11
N PHE A 278 12.48 20.89 -14.26
CA PHE A 278 13.12 21.14 -15.54
C PHE A 278 13.40 19.86 -16.32
N GLU A 279 13.49 18.68 -15.69
CA GLU A 279 13.70 17.44 -16.43
C GLU A 279 12.41 17.01 -17.15
N ALA A 280 11.27 17.09 -16.45
CA ALA A 280 9.96 16.92 -17.07
C ALA A 280 9.71 17.96 -18.18
N PHE A 281 10.23 19.19 -18.03
CA PHE A 281 10.17 20.21 -19.05
C PHE A 281 11.09 19.92 -20.24
N ARG A 282 12.35 19.52 -20.01
CA ARG A 282 13.29 19.13 -21.07
C ARG A 282 12.81 17.91 -21.85
N GLY A 283 12.17 16.95 -21.18
CA GLY A 283 11.51 15.82 -21.83
C GLY A 283 10.35 16.26 -22.73
N ARG A 284 9.48 17.15 -22.23
CA ARG A 284 8.35 17.71 -23.01
C ARG A 284 8.79 18.66 -24.13
N GLU A 285 9.87 19.41 -23.94
CA GLU A 285 10.46 20.24 -24.99
C GLU A 285 11.16 19.38 -26.03
N ALA A 286 11.87 18.32 -25.64
CA ALA A 286 12.50 17.39 -26.57
C ALA A 286 11.46 16.65 -27.43
N THR A 287 10.30 16.28 -26.86
CA THR A 287 9.20 15.69 -27.64
C THR A 287 8.53 16.71 -28.54
N ARG A 288 8.28 17.94 -28.07
CA ARG A 288 7.77 19.04 -28.92
C ARG A 288 8.75 19.41 -30.03
N ALA A 289 10.05 19.39 -29.75
CA ALA A 289 11.09 19.58 -30.76
C ALA A 289 11.01 18.46 -31.79
N TYR A 290 10.92 17.19 -31.36
CA TYR A 290 10.70 16.02 -32.22
C TYR A 290 9.45 16.16 -33.11
N ASP A 291 8.36 16.66 -32.55
CA ASP A 291 7.09 16.86 -33.26
C ASP A 291 7.13 18.03 -34.24
N ARG A 292 8.02 19.01 -34.04
CA ARG A 292 8.22 20.13 -34.99
C ARG A 292 9.13 19.77 -36.17
N LEU A 293 9.83 18.63 -36.13
CA LEU A 293 10.68 18.19 -37.25
C LEU A 293 9.84 17.62 -38.39
N ASN A 294 10.29 17.90 -39.61
CA ASN A 294 9.74 17.36 -40.85
C ASN A 294 9.80 15.81 -40.82
N PRO A 295 8.80 15.06 -41.31
CA PRO A 295 8.83 13.59 -41.40
C PRO A 295 10.14 13.00 -41.96
N VAL A 296 10.79 13.68 -42.92
CA VAL A 296 12.10 13.27 -43.44
C VAL A 296 13.21 13.44 -42.40
N GLU A 297 13.22 14.56 -41.69
CA GLU A 297 14.18 14.84 -40.61
C GLU A 297 13.99 13.88 -39.42
N ARG A 298 12.75 13.48 -39.12
CA ARG A 298 12.47 12.43 -38.13
C ARG A 298 13.08 11.09 -38.55
N GLY A 299 12.96 10.72 -39.83
CA GLY A 299 13.60 9.54 -40.38
C GLY A 299 15.13 9.59 -40.24
N VAL A 300 15.74 10.74 -40.54
CA VAL A 300 17.18 10.95 -40.39
C VAL A 300 17.61 10.90 -38.92
N LEU A 301 16.86 11.49 -37.99
CA LEU A 301 17.17 11.44 -36.56
C LEU A 301 17.07 10.04 -35.97
N VAL A 302 16.07 9.25 -36.38
CA VAL A 302 15.95 7.84 -35.97
C VAL A 302 17.11 7.03 -36.52
N LEU A 303 17.47 7.24 -37.79
CA LEU A 303 18.60 6.55 -38.42
C LEU A 303 19.93 6.92 -37.73
N THR A 304 20.14 8.21 -37.45
CA THR A 304 21.35 8.72 -36.80
C THR A 304 21.46 8.22 -35.37
N ARG A 305 20.36 8.22 -34.59
CA ARG A 305 20.34 7.62 -33.24
C ARG A 305 20.57 6.12 -33.27
N SER A 306 20.03 5.41 -34.25
CA SER A 306 20.23 3.97 -34.40
C SER A 306 21.69 3.62 -34.70
N ILE A 307 22.32 4.39 -35.58
CA ILE A 307 23.75 4.25 -35.91
C ILE A 307 24.62 4.60 -34.69
N LEU A 308 24.27 5.66 -33.94
CA LEU A 308 25.07 6.14 -32.82
C LEU A 308 24.86 5.32 -31.53
N GLY A 309 23.68 4.73 -31.35
CA GLY A 309 23.33 3.92 -30.19
C GLY A 309 23.95 2.52 -30.20
N ASN A 310 24.26 1.98 -31.38
CA ASN A 310 24.79 0.62 -31.50
C ASN A 310 26.30 0.62 -31.77
N ARG A 311 27.10 -0.02 -30.89
CA ARG A 311 28.57 -0.04 -30.99
C ARG A 311 29.07 -0.58 -32.32
N ARG A 312 28.39 -1.61 -32.88
CA ARG A 312 28.75 -2.19 -34.18
C ARG A 312 28.41 -1.25 -35.34
N ALA A 313 27.24 -0.61 -35.31
CA ALA A 313 26.82 0.32 -36.36
C ALA A 313 27.76 1.53 -36.46
N ARG A 314 28.25 2.03 -35.32
CA ARG A 314 29.28 3.08 -35.29
C ARG A 314 30.57 2.65 -36.00
N THR A 315 31.05 1.43 -35.76
CA THR A 315 32.25 0.90 -36.44
C THR A 315 32.04 0.74 -37.95
N PHE A 316 30.89 0.19 -38.36
CA PHE A 316 30.55 0.07 -39.79
C PHE A 316 30.45 1.43 -40.48
N PHE A 317 29.87 2.44 -39.82
CA PHE A 317 29.79 3.79 -40.36
C PHE A 317 31.17 4.43 -40.56
N ILE A 318 32.08 4.26 -39.59
CA ILE A 318 33.45 4.78 -39.70
C ILE A 318 34.20 4.10 -40.85
N ILE A 319 34.10 2.77 -40.97
CA ILE A 319 34.73 2.02 -42.07
C ILE A 319 34.14 2.50 -43.41
N TYR A 320 32.82 2.56 -43.53
CA TYR A 320 32.14 3.02 -44.73
C TYR A 320 32.61 4.44 -45.14
N ALA A 321 32.67 5.37 -44.19
CA ALA A 321 33.13 6.74 -44.44
C ALA A 321 34.59 6.77 -44.91
N LEU A 322 35.46 5.94 -44.31
CA LEU A 322 36.88 5.85 -44.69
C LEU A 322 37.04 5.26 -46.09
N THR A 323 36.29 4.21 -46.44
CA THR A 323 36.30 3.62 -47.78
C THR A 323 35.81 4.62 -48.83
N LEU A 324 34.78 5.41 -48.51
CA LEU A 324 34.28 6.49 -49.39
C LEU A 324 35.36 7.55 -49.63
N HIS A 325 36.08 7.98 -48.59
CA HIS A 325 37.16 8.96 -48.73
C HIS A 325 38.33 8.42 -49.57
N ILE A 326 38.71 7.15 -49.39
CA ILE A 326 39.71 6.50 -50.24
C ILE A 326 39.24 6.47 -51.69
N LEU A 327 37.98 6.11 -51.93
CA LEU A 327 37.41 6.07 -53.28
C LEU A 327 37.41 7.46 -53.94
N VAL A 328 37.04 8.51 -53.22
CA VAL A 328 37.08 9.89 -53.74
C VAL A 328 38.50 10.35 -53.99
N MET A 329 39.45 10.03 -53.12
CA MET A 329 40.88 10.31 -53.39
C MET A 329 41.38 9.57 -54.62
N TYR A 330 40.97 8.31 -54.79
CA TYR A 330 41.33 7.52 -55.97
C TYR A 330 40.75 8.11 -57.26
N THR A 331 39.46 8.45 -57.29
CA THR A 331 38.84 9.03 -58.49
C THR A 331 39.37 10.41 -58.82
N THR A 332 39.64 11.25 -57.81
CA THR A 332 40.26 12.56 -58.02
C THR A 332 41.70 12.44 -58.49
N TYR A 333 42.45 11.47 -57.98
CA TYR A 333 43.81 11.16 -58.44
C TYR A 333 43.82 10.73 -59.91
N GLU A 334 42.92 9.82 -60.32
CA GLU A 334 42.80 9.39 -61.73
C GLU A 334 42.36 10.55 -62.64
N CYS A 335 41.38 11.36 -62.23
CA CYS A 335 40.96 12.54 -63.00
C CYS A 335 42.06 13.61 -63.11
N ALA A 336 42.82 13.84 -62.04
CA ALA A 336 43.96 14.76 -62.05
C ALA A 336 45.12 14.22 -62.90
N GLY A 337 45.38 12.91 -62.84
CA GLY A 337 46.39 12.22 -63.65
C GLY A 337 46.05 12.18 -65.14
N THR A 338 44.76 12.06 -65.50
CA THR A 338 44.28 12.08 -66.89
C THR A 338 44.27 13.50 -67.51
N SER A 339 44.33 14.55 -66.68
CA SER A 339 44.36 15.94 -67.15
C SER A 339 45.76 16.41 -67.60
N GLY A 340 46.76 15.51 -67.62
CA GLY A 340 48.07 15.78 -68.20
C GLY A 340 48.03 15.75 -69.73
N THR A 341 48.30 16.91 -70.35
CA THR A 341 48.61 17.16 -71.78
C THR A 341 47.46 17.30 -72.79
N GLN A 342 46.72 18.41 -72.69
CA GLN A 342 46.21 19.13 -73.88
C GLN A 342 46.79 20.55 -73.85
N LEU A 343 48.05 20.71 -74.28
CA LEU A 343 48.60 22.01 -74.65
C LEU A 343 47.89 22.46 -75.92
N GLN A 344 46.91 23.37 -75.79
CA GLN A 344 46.35 24.12 -76.91
C GLN A 344 47.46 24.96 -77.56
N THR A 345 47.97 24.51 -78.70
CA THR A 345 48.73 25.36 -79.62
C THR A 345 47.75 26.31 -80.32
N PRO A 346 47.99 27.64 -80.30
CA PRO A 346 47.13 28.59 -81.01
C PRO A 346 47.27 28.41 -82.53
N PRO A 347 46.20 28.65 -83.32
CA PRO A 347 46.28 28.55 -84.77
C PRO A 347 47.17 29.67 -85.32
N SER A 348 48.20 29.30 -86.07
CA SER A 348 49.09 30.25 -86.76
C SER A 348 48.33 31.02 -87.84
N PRO A 349 48.49 32.35 -87.95
CA PRO A 349 47.98 33.10 -89.09
C PRO A 349 48.94 32.90 -90.26
N PHE A 350 48.45 32.49 -91.43
CA PHE A 350 48.83 32.99 -92.77
C PHE A 350 47.93 32.35 -93.82
#